data_AF-A0A367ZAH2-F1
#
_entry.id   AF-A0A367ZAH2-F1
#
_cell.length_a   1.000
_cell.length_b   1.000
_cell.length_c   1.000
_cell.angle_alpha   90.00
_cell.angle_beta   90.00
_cell.angle_gamma   90.00
#
_symmetry.space_group_name_H-M   'P 1'
#
loop_
_entity.id
_entity.type
_entity.pdbx_description
1 polymer ?
#
loop_
_entity_poly.entity_id
_entity_poly.type
_entity_poly.pdbx_seq_one_letter_code
_entity_poly.pdbx_strand_id
1 'polypeptide(L)'
;MQRQEALPLVVWLILADWFGDFLDGRLARRSSRQYHSWIGDHDLQVDMSVATGLLLYFIAAHILPAWWGWFYLILWGALFLWLGIPSSLGMLYQAPIYGYILWIALTQLPPLGWWMVAYLAAIVLITWPKFPKQVVPGFLYGFREIRLPKTKNTDRDR
;
A
#
# COMPACT_ATOMS: atom_id res chain seq x y z
N MET A 1 -6.41 29.32 -2.31
CA MET A 1 -6.56 29.09 -0.86
C MET A 1 -7.33 27.80 -0.52
N GLN A 2 -8.25 27.32 -1.37
CA GLN A 2 -9.13 26.18 -1.09
C GLN A 2 -8.52 24.74 -1.11
N ARG A 3 -7.26 24.56 -1.54
CA ARG A 3 -6.71 23.21 -1.87
C ARG A 3 -6.05 22.46 -0.71
N GLN A 4 -5.61 23.17 0.34
CA GLN A 4 -5.03 22.59 1.57
C GLN A 4 -6.07 22.31 2.66
N GLU A 5 -7.28 22.87 2.54
CA GLU A 5 -8.38 22.66 3.49
C GLU A 5 -8.85 21.21 3.54
N ALA A 6 -8.66 20.45 2.46
CA ALA A 6 -8.99 19.04 2.39
C ALA A 6 -7.94 18.12 3.04
N LEU A 7 -6.72 18.62 3.32
CA LEU A 7 -5.64 17.78 3.83
C LEU A 7 -5.96 17.08 5.16
N PRO A 8 -6.60 17.73 6.16
CA PRO A 8 -7.04 17.05 7.38
C PRO A 8 -8.02 15.91 7.09
N LEU A 9 -8.97 16.12 6.16
CA LEU A 9 -9.93 15.10 5.77
C LEU A 9 -9.24 13.92 5.09
N VAL A 10 -8.30 14.19 4.18
CA VAL A 10 -7.49 13.15 3.51
C VAL A 10 -6.73 12.33 4.56
N VAL A 11 -6.09 12.98 5.54
CA VAL A 11 -5.37 12.25 6.61
C VAL A 11 -6.33 11.38 7.45
N TRP A 12 -7.54 11.88 7.76
CA TRP A 12 -8.55 11.07 8.44
C TRP A 12 -9.04 9.89 7.61
N LEU A 13 -9.22 10.07 6.30
CA LEU A 13 -9.60 8.98 5.40
C LEU A 13 -8.52 7.91 5.35
N ILE A 14 -7.23 8.29 5.28
CA ILE A 14 -6.11 7.34 5.31
C ILE A 14 -6.03 6.60 6.66
N LEU A 15 -6.25 7.29 7.78
CA LEU A 15 -6.32 6.63 9.09
C LEU A 15 -7.49 5.65 9.18
N ALA A 16 -8.64 6.00 8.62
CA ALA A 16 -9.82 5.13 8.61
C ALA A 16 -9.62 3.91 7.70
N ASP A 17 -9.02 4.09 6.53
CA ASP A 17 -8.62 3.06 5.58
C ASP A 17 -7.71 2.02 6.25
N TRP A 18 -6.58 2.49 6.80
CA TRP A 18 -5.64 1.60 7.51
C TRP A 18 -6.30 0.88 8.69
N PHE A 19 -7.16 1.58 9.44
CA PHE A 19 -7.91 0.98 10.54
C PHE A 19 -8.86 -0.11 10.08
N GLY A 20 -9.53 0.10 8.94
CA GLY A 20 -10.34 -0.89 8.24
C GLY A 20 -9.55 -2.15 7.94
N ASP A 21 -8.41 -2.03 7.27
CA ASP A 21 -7.58 -3.19 6.85
C ASP A 21 -7.07 -3.98 8.06
N PHE A 22 -6.65 -3.28 9.11
CA PHE A 22 -6.20 -3.93 10.34
C PHE A 22 -7.33 -4.71 11.02
N LEU A 23 -8.54 -4.16 11.05
CA LEU A 23 -9.71 -4.83 11.61
C LEU A 23 -10.17 -6.00 10.74
N ASP A 24 -10.30 -5.81 9.43
CA ASP A 24 -10.78 -6.84 8.50
C ASP A 24 -9.82 -8.04 8.49
N GLY A 25 -8.51 -7.78 8.43
CA GLY A 25 -7.51 -8.83 8.55
C GLY A 25 -7.61 -9.61 9.86
N ARG A 26 -7.95 -8.98 10.99
CA ARG A 26 -8.14 -9.69 12.28
C ARG A 26 -9.46 -10.44 12.35
N LEU A 27 -10.54 -9.88 11.81
CA LEU A 27 -11.87 -10.49 11.79
C LEU A 27 -11.88 -11.73 10.89
N ALA A 28 -11.30 -11.64 9.68
CA ALA A 28 -11.15 -12.75 8.75
C ALA A 28 -10.42 -13.94 9.40
N ARG A 29 -9.32 -13.67 10.13
CA ARG A 29 -8.54 -14.70 10.83
C ARG A 29 -9.21 -15.30 12.07
N ARG A 30 -10.21 -14.61 12.66
CA ARG A 30 -10.96 -15.12 13.83
C ARG A 30 -12.13 -16.00 13.42
N SER A 31 -12.58 -15.91 12.16
CA SER A 31 -13.56 -16.82 11.61
C SER A 31 -12.89 -18.16 11.27
N SER A 32 -13.40 -19.27 11.82
CA SER A 32 -12.87 -20.63 11.59
C SER A 32 -13.22 -21.20 10.21
N ARG A 33 -13.86 -20.41 9.35
CA ARG A 33 -14.17 -20.77 7.96
C ARG A 33 -13.21 -19.99 7.06
N GLN A 34 -12.34 -20.70 6.35
CA GLN A 34 -11.53 -20.14 5.26
C GLN A 34 -12.45 -19.65 4.14
N TYR A 35 -13.04 -18.46 4.29
CA TYR A 35 -13.62 -17.73 3.17
C TYR A 35 -12.46 -17.11 2.39
N HIS A 36 -12.16 -17.67 1.21
CA HIS A 36 -11.55 -16.88 0.15
C HIS A 36 -12.64 -15.90 -0.31
N SER A 37 -12.70 -14.72 0.30
CA SER A 37 -13.53 -13.65 -0.20
C SER A 37 -12.81 -13.00 -1.37
N TRP A 38 -13.52 -12.69 -2.46
CA TRP A 38 -12.98 -11.97 -3.62
C TRP A 38 -12.26 -10.67 -3.20
N ILE A 39 -12.73 -10.02 -2.13
CA ILE A 39 -12.09 -8.84 -1.51
C ILE A 39 -10.72 -9.16 -0.92
N GLY A 40 -10.53 -10.27 -0.20
CA GLY A 40 -9.22 -10.64 0.35
C GLY A 40 -8.17 -10.98 -0.72
N ASP A 41 -8.60 -11.50 -1.87
CA ASP A 41 -7.73 -11.76 -3.03
C ASP A 41 -7.38 -10.47 -3.81
N HIS A 42 -8.17 -9.40 -3.64
CA HIS A 42 -8.01 -8.11 -4.31
C HIS A 42 -7.58 -6.97 -3.36
N ASP A 43 -7.28 -7.26 -2.10
CA ASP A 43 -6.90 -6.32 -1.04
C ASP A 43 -5.77 -5.37 -1.51
N LEU A 44 -4.72 -5.95 -2.07
CA LEU A 44 -3.61 -5.20 -2.65
C LEU A 44 -4.03 -4.22 -3.76
N GLN A 45 -5.02 -4.59 -4.59
CA GLN A 45 -5.48 -3.76 -5.70
C GLN A 45 -6.34 -2.60 -5.18
N VAL A 46 -7.09 -2.82 -4.10
CA VAL A 46 -7.81 -1.78 -3.38
C VAL A 46 -6.82 -0.80 -2.75
N ASP A 47 -5.81 -1.28 -2.03
CA ASP A 47 -4.73 -0.44 -1.46
C ASP A 47 -4.04 0.40 -2.53
N MET A 48 -3.72 -0.22 -3.66
CA MET A 48 -3.09 0.47 -4.79
C MET A 48 -4.02 1.52 -5.39
N SER A 49 -5.33 1.30 -5.39
CA SER A 49 -6.32 2.27 -5.86
C SER A 49 -6.39 3.47 -4.91
N VAL A 50 -6.39 3.24 -3.60
CA VAL A 50 -6.33 4.29 -2.58
C VAL A 50 -5.04 5.10 -2.71
N ALA A 51 -3.88 4.44 -2.81
CA ALA A 51 -2.60 5.08 -3.03
C ALA A 51 -2.57 5.91 -4.34
N THR A 52 -3.16 5.38 -5.42
CA THR A 52 -3.28 6.11 -6.69
C THR A 52 -4.16 7.36 -6.55
N GLY A 53 -5.30 7.25 -5.87
CA GLY A 53 -6.18 8.37 -5.56
C GLY A 53 -5.46 9.45 -4.75
N LEU A 54 -4.67 9.04 -3.75
CA LEU A 54 -3.84 9.94 -2.95
C LEU A 54 -2.77 10.65 -3.79
N LEU A 55 -2.12 9.94 -4.72
CA LEU A 55 -1.16 10.55 -5.64
C LEU A 55 -1.83 11.55 -6.59
N LEU A 56 -3.00 11.23 -7.11
CA LEU A 56 -3.80 12.16 -7.92
C LEU A 56 -4.21 13.40 -7.13
N TYR A 57 -4.56 13.23 -5.85
CA TYR A 57 -4.77 14.35 -4.93
C TYR A 57 -3.52 15.21 -4.81
N PHE A 58 -2.32 14.64 -4.63
CA PHE A 58 -1.09 15.42 -4.57
C PHE A 58 -0.83 16.24 -5.83
N ILE A 59 -1.12 15.68 -7.00
CA ILE A 59 -1.01 16.37 -8.29
C ILE A 59 -2.04 17.52 -8.36
N ALA A 60 -3.32 17.24 -8.09
CA ALA A 60 -4.41 18.20 -8.19
C ALA A 60 -4.29 19.35 -7.16
N ALA A 61 -3.80 19.04 -5.96
CA ALA A 61 -3.56 20.01 -4.90
C ALA A 61 -2.23 20.77 -5.08
N HIS A 62 -1.42 20.44 -6.09
CA HIS A 62 -0.08 20.98 -6.33
C HIS A 62 0.87 20.82 -5.13
N ILE A 63 0.68 19.75 -4.36
CA ILE A 63 1.56 19.40 -3.25
C ILE A 63 2.91 18.92 -3.78
N LEU A 64 2.90 18.22 -4.92
CA LEU A 64 4.09 17.86 -5.69
C LEU A 64 4.00 18.39 -7.11
N PRO A 65 5.13 18.59 -7.81
CA PRO A 65 5.11 19.01 -9.20
C PRO A 65 4.41 17.96 -10.07
N ALA A 66 3.38 18.36 -10.82
CA ALA A 66 2.50 17.44 -11.53
C ALA A 66 3.25 16.43 -12.43
N TRP A 67 4.34 16.86 -13.07
CA TRP A 67 5.15 16.01 -13.92
C TRP A 67 5.78 14.82 -13.17
N TRP A 68 6.18 14.99 -11.90
CA TRP A 68 6.69 13.90 -11.07
C TRP A 68 5.60 12.86 -10.82
N GLY A 69 4.39 13.30 -10.48
CA GLY A 69 3.27 12.40 -10.22
C GLY A 69 2.85 11.62 -11.47
N TRP A 70 2.74 12.30 -12.62
CA TRP A 70 2.44 11.64 -13.89
C TRP A 70 3.54 10.69 -14.34
N PHE A 71 4.81 11.08 -14.21
CA PHE A 71 5.94 10.20 -14.51
C PHE A 71 5.90 8.93 -13.66
N TYR A 72 5.64 9.07 -12.35
CA TYR A 72 5.50 7.94 -11.44
C TYR A 72 4.37 6.99 -11.86
N LEU A 73 3.18 7.54 -12.17
CA LEU A 73 2.03 6.76 -12.64
C LEU A 73 2.31 6.03 -13.95
N ILE A 74 2.94 6.70 -14.92
CA ILE A 74 3.26 6.10 -16.23
C ILE A 74 4.31 5.00 -16.07
N LEU A 75 5.37 5.26 -15.30
CA LEU A 75 6.43 4.29 -15.05
C LEU A 75 5.87 3.02 -14.41
N TRP A 76 5.12 3.16 -13.32
CA TRP A 76 4.54 2.02 -12.63
C TRP A 76 3.43 1.34 -13.43
N GLY A 77 2.59 2.11 -14.13
CA GLY A 77 1.58 1.57 -15.03
C GLY A 77 2.21 0.70 -16.12
N ALA A 78 3.28 1.16 -16.76
CA ALA A 78 4.02 0.38 -17.75
C ALA A 78 4.64 -0.88 -17.14
N LEU A 79 5.24 -0.78 -15.96
CA LEU A 79 5.80 -1.94 -15.24
C LEU A 79 4.73 -2.99 -14.90
N PHE A 80 3.56 -2.56 -14.42
CA PHE A 80 2.46 -3.48 -14.09
C PHE A 80 1.81 -4.10 -15.32
N LEU A 81 1.72 -3.37 -16.44
CA LEU A 81 1.27 -3.95 -17.71
C LEU A 81 2.23 -5.03 -18.22
N TRP A 82 3.53 -4.89 -17.96
CA TRP A 82 4.55 -5.83 -18.44
C TRP A 82 4.76 -7.04 -17.52
N LEU A 83 4.76 -6.83 -16.20
CA LEU A 83 5.10 -7.85 -15.20
C LEU A 83 3.88 -8.41 -14.46
N GLY A 84 2.69 -7.85 -14.68
CA GLY A 84 1.55 -8.04 -13.80
C GLY A 84 1.72 -7.28 -12.48
N ILE A 85 0.88 -7.58 -11.49
CA ILE A 85 0.90 -6.93 -10.17
C ILE A 85 1.35 -7.94 -9.10
N PRO A 86 2.66 -8.24 -9.00
CA PRO A 86 3.15 -9.05 -7.90
C PRO A 86 3.08 -8.24 -6.60
N SER A 87 2.79 -8.91 -5.48
CA SER A 87 2.52 -8.24 -4.20
C SER A 87 3.64 -7.33 -3.72
N SER A 88 4.91 -7.71 -3.94
CA SER A 88 6.07 -6.91 -3.58
C SER A 88 6.16 -5.59 -4.35
N LEU A 89 5.82 -5.59 -5.65
CA LEU A 89 5.80 -4.37 -6.46
C LEU A 89 4.62 -3.48 -6.11
N GLY A 90 3.45 -4.06 -5.83
CA GLY A 90 2.30 -3.31 -5.33
C GLY A 90 2.60 -2.61 -4.00
N MET A 91 3.27 -3.30 -3.07
CA MET A 91 3.75 -2.71 -1.82
C MET A 91 4.80 -1.60 -2.05
N LEU A 92 5.73 -1.81 -2.97
CA LEU A 92 6.75 -0.81 -3.30
C LEU A 92 6.14 0.43 -3.98
N TYR A 93 5.07 0.27 -4.77
CA TYR A 93 4.36 1.38 -5.40
C TYR A 93 3.68 2.29 -4.36
N GLN A 94 2.99 1.70 -3.38
CA GLN A 94 2.25 2.46 -2.36
C GLN A 94 3.16 3.09 -1.29
N ALA A 95 4.28 2.45 -0.94
CA ALA A 95 5.11 2.88 0.20
C ALA A 95 5.65 4.32 0.09
N PRO A 96 6.17 4.79 -1.05
CA PRO A 96 6.58 6.19 -1.21
C PRO A 96 5.41 7.17 -1.08
N ILE A 97 4.23 6.79 -1.58
CA ILE A 97 3.03 7.64 -1.54
C ILE A 97 2.56 7.81 -0.08
N TYR A 98 2.44 6.70 0.65
CA TYR A 98 2.07 6.71 2.07
C TYR A 98 3.13 7.36 2.95
N GLY A 99 4.42 7.15 2.65
CA GLY A 99 5.51 7.86 3.31
C GLY A 99 5.43 9.38 3.09
N TYR A 100 5.02 9.82 1.90
CA TYR A 100 4.91 11.24 1.58
C TYR A 100 3.72 11.91 2.29
N ILE A 101 2.53 11.29 2.35
CA ILE A 101 1.42 11.85 3.14
C ILE A 101 1.77 11.92 4.63
N LEU A 102 2.48 10.92 5.16
CA LEU A 102 2.95 10.95 6.55
C LEU A 102 3.90 12.12 6.81
N TRP A 103 4.86 12.33 5.91
CA TRP A 103 5.77 13.48 5.97
C TRP A 103 5.03 14.82 5.93
N ILE A 104 4.07 14.95 5.02
CA ILE A 104 3.23 16.15 4.91
C ILE A 104 2.39 16.35 6.17
N ALA A 105 1.76 15.30 6.69
CA ALA A 105 0.96 15.38 7.89
C ALA A 105 1.81 15.81 9.09
N LEU A 106 3.03 15.28 9.25
CA LEU A 106 3.92 15.67 10.34
C LEU A 106 4.42 17.12 10.23
N THR A 107 4.59 17.64 9.01
CA THR A 107 5.13 18.99 8.79
C THR A 107 4.05 20.08 8.76
N GLN A 108 2.87 19.78 8.21
CA GLN A 108 1.79 20.76 8.02
C GLN A 108 0.64 20.60 9.03
N LEU A 109 0.39 19.39 9.54
CA LEU A 109 -0.69 19.08 10.48
C LEU A 109 -0.16 18.20 11.64
N PRO A 110 0.83 18.67 12.43
CA PRO A 110 1.55 17.82 13.37
C PRO A 110 0.66 16.99 14.31
N PRO A 111 -0.47 17.50 14.84
CA PRO A 111 -1.35 16.68 15.67
C PRO A 111 -1.85 15.42 14.96
N LEU A 112 -2.28 15.52 13.69
CA LEU A 112 -2.75 14.37 12.90
C LEU A 112 -1.58 13.50 12.43
N GLY A 113 -0.44 14.10 12.07
CA GLY A 113 0.76 13.34 11.74
C GLY A 113 1.21 12.43 12.89
N TRP A 114 1.17 12.91 14.14
CA TRP A 114 1.48 12.10 15.31
C TRP A 114 0.46 10.98 15.55
N TRP A 115 -0.82 11.19 15.23
CA TRP A 115 -1.81 10.09 15.24
C TRP A 115 -1.46 9.00 14.24
N MET A 116 -1.02 9.35 13.03
CA MET A 116 -0.53 8.37 12.05
C MET A 116 0.69 7.60 12.56
N VAL A 117 1.66 8.29 13.18
CA VAL A 117 2.83 7.63 13.77
C VAL A 117 2.44 6.71 14.92
N ALA A 118 1.59 7.18 15.84
CA ALA A 118 1.10 6.39 16.95
C ALA A 118 0.34 5.14 16.47
N TYR A 119 -0.46 5.29 15.43
CA TYR A 119 -1.17 4.20 14.79
C TYR A 119 -0.22 3.16 14.18
N LEU A 120 0.75 3.60 13.38
CA LEU A 120 1.77 2.70 12.80
C LEU A 120 2.57 1.98 13.89
N ALA A 121 2.99 2.70 14.93
CA ALA A 121 3.69 2.12 16.07
C ALA A 121 2.84 1.08 16.80
N ALA A 122 1.54 1.36 17.00
CA ALA A 122 0.60 0.43 17.61
C ALA A 122 0.42 -0.84 16.77
N ILE A 123 0.23 -0.73 15.44
CA ILE A 123 0.18 -1.91 14.56
C ILE A 123 1.46 -2.72 14.70
N VAL A 124 2.62 -2.08 14.56
CA VAL A 124 3.92 -2.77 14.60
C VAL A 124 4.10 -3.47 15.93
N LEU A 125 3.74 -2.83 17.06
CA LEU A 125 3.82 -3.44 18.39
C LEU A 125 2.87 -4.65 18.52
N ILE A 126 1.64 -4.53 18.02
CA ILE A 126 0.65 -5.62 18.08
C ILE A 126 1.02 -6.78 17.16
N THR A 127 1.58 -6.50 15.98
CA THR A 127 2.00 -7.52 14.99
C THR A 127 3.46 -7.96 15.14
N TRP A 128 4.20 -7.36 16.07
CA TRP A 128 5.61 -7.61 16.36
C TRP A 128 6.02 -9.09 16.38
N PRO A 129 5.29 -10.03 17.02
CA PRO A 129 5.70 -11.44 17.02
C PRO A 129 5.68 -12.11 15.63
N LYS A 130 4.96 -11.57 14.66
CA LYS A 130 4.80 -12.11 13.29
C LYS A 130 5.54 -11.30 12.23
N PHE A 131 5.66 -10.00 12.42
CA PHE A 131 6.23 -9.05 11.46
C PHE A 131 7.64 -9.45 10.93
N PRO A 132 8.65 -9.75 11.77
CA PRO A 132 9.97 -10.12 11.29
C PRO A 132 10.03 -11.51 10.64
N LYS A 133 9.05 -12.39 10.93
CA LYS A 133 9.04 -13.78 10.45
C LYS A 133 8.31 -13.97 9.12
N GLN A 134 7.37 -13.08 8.77
CA GLN A 134 6.50 -13.24 7.60
C GLN A 134 6.61 -12.09 6.59
N VAL A 135 6.62 -10.84 7.08
CA VAL A 135 6.59 -9.66 6.21
C VAL A 135 7.94 -9.43 5.54
N VAL A 136 9.03 -9.46 6.33
CA VAL A 136 10.39 -9.25 5.80
C VAL A 136 10.80 -10.35 4.80
N PRO A 137 10.63 -11.65 5.10
CA PRO A 137 10.96 -12.69 4.14
C PRO A 137 10.04 -12.67 2.91
N GLY A 138 8.73 -12.46 3.07
CA GLY A 138 7.78 -12.41 1.96
C GLY A 138 8.10 -11.31 0.95
N PHE A 139 8.48 -10.13 1.44
CA PHE A 139 8.96 -9.04 0.58
C PHE A 139 10.23 -9.43 -0.20
N LEU A 140 11.23 -10.01 0.48
CA LEU A 140 12.49 -10.44 -0.15
C LEU A 140 12.29 -11.60 -1.15
N TYR A 141 11.42 -12.56 -0.84
CA TYR A 141 11.08 -13.67 -1.73
C TYR A 141 10.38 -13.18 -3.00
N GLY A 142 9.46 -12.20 -2.89
CA GLY A 142 8.80 -11.60 -4.06
C GLY A 142 9.80 -10.97 -5.04
N PHE A 143 10.86 -10.32 -4.55
CA PHE A 143 11.93 -9.82 -5.43
C PHE A 143 12.76 -10.93 -6.08
N ARG A 144 12.95 -12.06 -5.38
CA ARG A 144 13.68 -13.21 -5.91
C ARG A 144 12.91 -13.93 -7.02
N GLU A 145 11.58 -13.95 -6.91
CA GLU A 145 10.69 -14.56 -7.92
C GLU A 145 10.63 -13.75 -9.22
N ILE A 146 10.71 -12.42 -9.13
CA ILE A 146 10.84 -11.53 -10.31
C ILE A 146 12.18 -11.72 -11.02
N ARG A 147 13.24 -12.09 -10.29
CA ARG A 147 14.59 -12.32 -10.85
C ARG A 147 14.73 -13.67 -11.55
N LEU A 148 13.93 -14.67 -11.18
CA LEU A 148 13.98 -15.99 -11.82
C LEU A 148 12.92 -16.02 -12.92
N PRO A 149 13.29 -16.05 -14.21
CA PRO A 149 12.31 -16.25 -15.26
C PRO A 149 11.59 -17.56 -14.94
N LYS A 150 10.25 -17.50 -14.88
CA LYS A 150 9.40 -18.68 -14.74
C LYS A 150 9.78 -19.62 -15.88
N THR A 151 10.67 -20.58 -15.63
CA THR A 151 10.92 -21.67 -16.57
C THR A 151 9.59 -22.37 -16.68
N LYS A 152 8.87 -22.10 -17.78
CA LYS A 152 7.75 -22.90 -18.25
C LYS A 152 8.25 -24.33 -18.19
N ASN A 153 7.78 -25.08 -17.20
CA ASN A 153 8.00 -26.51 -17.14
C ASN A 153 7.05 -27.08 -18.20
N THR A 154 7.49 -26.98 -19.46
CA THR A 154 6.98 -27.79 -20.55
C THR A 154 7.46 -29.22 -20.28
N ASP A 155 6.55 -30.17 -20.45
CA ASP A 155 6.75 -31.62 -20.37
C ASP A 155 6.91 -32.25 -18.98
N ARG A 156 5.82 -32.87 -18.51
CA ARG A 156 5.79 -34.30 -18.15
C ARG A 156 4.34 -34.83 -18.14
N ASP A 157 3.73 -34.83 -19.32
CA ASP A 157 2.69 -35.82 -19.67
C ASP A 157 3.25 -36.64 -20.83
N ARG A 158 3.98 -37.70 -20.47
CA ARG A 158 4.24 -38.88 -21.31
C ARG A 158 4.17 -40.11 -20.44
#